data_AF-A0A1G2XYQ0-F1
#
_entry.id   AF-A0A1G2XYQ0-F1
#
_cell.length_a   1.000
_cell.length_b   1.000
_cell.length_c   1.000
_cell.angle_alpha   90.00
_cell.angle_beta   90.00
_cell.angle_gamma   90.00
#
_symmetry.space_group_name_H-M   'P 1'
#
loop_
_entity.id
_entity.type
_entity.pdbx_description
1 polymer ?
#
loop_
_entity_poly.entity_id
_entity_poly.type
_entity_poly.pdbx_seq_one_letter_code
_entity_poly.pdbx_strand_id
1 'polypeptide(L)'
;MNTEEIKDPRIRNIEQLKELAKTENGLDCFILLKGGFLSSKYIRYFPDDNIFYIFNCIDDSEQELTENQILDSAFTNIGAAMEKGALIMD
;
A
#
# COMPACT_ATOMS: atom_id res chain seq x y z
N MET A 1 1.15 -12.89 -29.34
CA MET A 1 1.01 -12.01 -28.16
C MET A 1 0.70 -12.94 -27.00
N ASN A 2 1.66 -13.16 -26.11
CA ASN A 2 1.39 -13.86 -24.86
C ASN A 2 0.47 -12.95 -24.06
N THR A 3 -0.80 -13.34 -23.91
CA THR A 3 -1.64 -12.85 -22.82
C THR A 3 -1.05 -13.43 -21.56
N GLU A 4 -0.05 -12.75 -21.00
CA GLU A 4 0.25 -12.93 -19.58
C GLU A 4 -1.07 -12.67 -18.84
N GLU A 5 -1.49 -13.66 -18.05
CA GLU A 5 -2.67 -13.54 -17.19
C GLU A 5 -2.58 -12.20 -16.47
N ILE A 6 -3.64 -11.37 -16.56
CA ILE A 6 -3.70 -10.11 -15.82
C ILE A 6 -3.65 -10.49 -14.34
N LYS A 7 -2.45 -10.43 -13.76
CA LYS A 7 -2.21 -10.67 -12.35
C LYS A 7 -2.96 -9.56 -11.62
N ASP A 8 -3.93 -9.94 -10.81
CA ASP A 8 -4.78 -8.99 -10.09
C ASP A 8 -3.91 -8.01 -9.30
N PRO A 9 -3.90 -6.71 -9.65
CA PRO A 9 -2.97 -5.75 -9.06
C PRO A 9 -3.37 -5.37 -7.63
N ARG A 10 -4.54 -5.82 -7.15
CA ARG A 10 -5.07 -5.45 -5.84
C ARG A 10 -4.31 -6.12 -4.69
N ILE A 11 -4.03 -5.31 -3.68
CA ILE A 11 -3.50 -5.74 -2.39
C ILE A 11 -4.70 -5.87 -1.44
N ARG A 12 -5.03 -7.09 -1.04
CA ARG A 12 -6.30 -7.40 -0.35
C ARG A 12 -6.21 -7.45 1.16
N ASN A 13 -5.03 -7.72 1.70
CA ASN A 13 -4.84 -7.93 3.12
C ASN A 13 -3.43 -7.54 3.55
N ILE A 14 -3.25 -7.42 4.85
CA ILE A 14 -2.00 -6.98 5.47
C ILE A 14 -0.84 -7.93 5.19
N GLU A 15 -1.07 -9.24 5.17
CA GLU A 15 -0.01 -10.23 4.90
C GLU A 15 0.53 -10.10 3.47
N GLN A 16 -0.35 -9.86 2.50
CA GLN A 16 0.04 -9.56 1.12
C GLN A 16 0.83 -8.24 1.05
N LEU A 17 0.39 -7.20 1.77
CA LEU A 17 1.09 -5.92 1.82
C LEU A 17 2.50 -6.08 2.41
N LYS A 18 2.64 -6.79 3.54
CA LYS A 18 3.93 -7.10 4.17
C LYS A 18 4.86 -7.85 3.21
N GLU A 19 4.36 -8.88 2.54
CA GLU A 19 5.16 -9.69 1.62
C GLU A 19 5.69 -8.88 0.44
N LEU A 20 4.89 -7.96 -0.09
CA LEU A 20 5.26 -7.10 -1.21
C LEU A 20 6.17 -5.94 -0.78
N ALA A 21 5.89 -5.32 0.37
CA ALA A 21 6.59 -4.14 0.85
C ALA A 21 7.90 -4.45 1.60
N LYS A 22 8.18 -5.70 1.96
CA LYS A 22 9.43 -6.08 2.65
C LYS A 22 10.68 -6.11 1.75
N THR A 23 10.51 -5.97 0.42
CA THR A 23 11.65 -5.99 -0.50
C THR A 23 12.56 -4.79 -0.26
N GLU A 24 13.84 -4.88 -0.63
CA GLU A 24 14.80 -3.76 -0.43
C GLU A 24 14.35 -2.46 -1.10
N ASN A 25 13.64 -2.59 -2.22
CA ASN A 25 13.10 -1.47 -2.97
C ASN A 25 11.74 -0.98 -2.44
N GLY A 26 11.12 -1.65 -1.46
CA GLY A 26 9.76 -1.35 -1.01
C GLY A 26 8.71 -1.65 -2.08
N LEU A 27 7.61 -0.90 -2.05
CA LEU A 27 6.46 -1.08 -2.92
C LEU A 27 5.86 0.26 -3.32
N ASP A 28 5.88 0.55 -4.62
CA ASP A 28 5.08 1.61 -5.22
C ASP A 28 3.65 1.10 -5.46
N CYS A 29 2.68 1.88 -5.00
CA CYS A 29 1.26 1.55 -5.10
C CYS A 29 0.36 2.79 -5.13
N PHE A 30 -0.90 2.58 -5.50
CA PHE A 30 -1.92 3.62 -5.53
C PHE A 30 -3.11 3.26 -4.67
N ILE A 31 -3.67 4.28 -4.01
CA ILE A 31 -5.07 4.24 -3.58
C ILE A 31 -5.92 4.82 -4.70
N LEU A 32 -6.85 4.02 -5.23
CA LEU A 32 -7.87 4.43 -6.17
C LEU A 32 -8.89 5.35 -5.48
N LEU A 33 -9.02 6.57 -5.98
CA LEU A 33 -9.98 7.57 -5.49
C LEU A 33 -11.18 7.67 -6.43
N LYS A 34 -12.28 8.22 -5.91
CA LYS A 34 -13.45 8.54 -6.74
C LYS A 34 -13.07 9.56 -7.81
N GLY A 35 -13.67 9.43 -8.99
CA GLY A 35 -13.40 10.32 -10.13
C GLY A 35 -12.17 9.93 -10.96
N GLY A 36 -11.58 8.75 -10.74
CA GLY A 36 -10.45 8.25 -11.54
C GLY A 36 -9.09 8.80 -11.11
N PHE A 37 -9.00 9.43 -9.94
CA PHE A 37 -7.73 9.91 -9.40
C PHE A 37 -6.98 8.79 -8.67
N LEU A 38 -5.65 8.92 -8.64
CA LEU A 38 -4.74 8.01 -7.95
C LEU A 38 -4.00 8.79 -6.87
N SER A 39 -3.92 8.23 -5.67
CA SER A 39 -3.01 8.72 -4.63
C SER A 39 -1.81 7.80 -4.56
N SER A 40 -0.68 8.23 -5.12
CA SER A 40 0.57 7.47 -5.09
C SER A 40 1.11 7.36 -3.67
N LYS A 41 1.67 6.20 -3.37
CA LYS A 41 2.27 5.83 -2.10
C LYS A 41 3.50 4.98 -2.39
N TYR A 42 4.55 5.24 -1.63
CA TYR A 42 5.64 4.29 -1.46
C TYR A 42 5.53 3.68 -0.07
N ILE A 43 5.57 2.35 0.01
CA ILE A 43 5.44 1.60 1.27
C ILE A 43 6.63 0.65 1.41
N ARG A 44 7.30 0.68 2.56
CA ARG A 44 8.32 -0.30 2.93
C ARG A 44 7.97 -0.92 4.27
N TYR A 45 8.05 -2.24 4.36
CA TYR A 45 7.83 -2.97 5.61
C TYR A 45 9.16 -3.47 6.17
N PHE A 46 9.40 -3.22 7.45
CA PHE A 46 10.57 -3.68 8.19
C PHE A 46 10.17 -4.84 9.11
N PRO A 47 10.44 -6.11 8.73
CA PRO A 47 9.95 -7.28 9.48
C PRO A 47 10.51 -7.38 10.90
N ASP A 48 11.74 -6.91 11.11
CA ASP A 48 12.43 -7.00 12.41
C ASP A 48 11.78 -6.09 13.46
N ASP A 49 11.24 -4.95 13.04
CA ASP A 49 10.60 -3.95 13.91
C ASP A 49 9.06 -4.01 13.86
N ASN A 50 8.49 -4.76 12.90
CA ASN A 50 7.06 -4.78 12.59
C ASN A 50 6.47 -3.38 12.32
N ILE A 51 7.19 -2.57 11.56
CA ILE A 51 6.84 -1.19 11.20
C ILE A 51 6.77 -1.02 9.68
N PHE A 52 5.82 -0.21 9.24
CA PHE A 52 5.72 0.28 7.87
C PHE A 52 6.22 1.72 7.79
N TYR A 53 7.16 1.97 6.90
CA TYR A 53 7.43 3.32 6.40
C TYR A 53 6.53 3.62 5.20
N ILE A 54 5.90 4.78 5.22
CA ILE A 54 4.98 5.25 4.17
C ILE A 54 5.42 6.65 3.74
N PHE A 55 5.58 6.83 2.44
CA PHE A 55 5.77 8.13 1.82
C PHE A 55 4.57 8.48 0.94
N ASN A 56 3.97 9.64 1.17
CA ASN A 56 2.82 10.15 0.44
C ASN A 56 3.27 11.14 -0.63
N CYS A 57 3.30 10.73 -1.90
CA CYS A 57 3.80 11.60 -2.98
C CYS A 57 2.94 12.84 -3.28
N ILE A 58 1.76 12.97 -2.67
CA ILE A 58 0.87 14.13 -2.90
C ILE A 58 1.34 15.37 -2.15
N ASP A 59 1.97 15.19 -0.99
CA ASP A 59 2.37 16.25 -0.08
C ASP A 59 3.75 16.01 0.56
N ASP A 60 4.49 15.03 0.04
CA ASP A 60 5.80 14.59 0.51
C ASP A 60 5.84 14.23 2.01
N SER A 61 4.70 13.89 2.62
CA SER A 61 4.65 13.48 4.03
C SER A 61 5.15 12.05 4.23
N GLU A 62 5.91 11.85 5.30
CA GLU A 62 6.47 10.57 5.72
C GLU A 62 5.83 10.13 7.05
N GLN A 63 5.59 8.82 7.18
CA GLN A 63 4.99 8.22 8.37
C GLN A 63 5.58 6.84 8.65
N GLU A 64 5.78 6.54 9.93
CA GLU A 64 6.04 5.18 10.42
C GLU A 64 4.81 4.68 11.17
N LEU A 65 4.22 3.57 10.71
CA LEU A 65 3.00 2.99 11.28
C LEU A 65 3.23 1.53 11.67
N THR A 66 2.74 1.15 12.84
CA THR A 66 2.56 -0.25 13.19
C THR A 66 1.44 -0.88 12.34
N GLU A 67 1.36 -2.21 12.32
CA GLU A 67 0.26 -2.93 11.70
C GLU A 67 -1.14 -2.48 12.20
N ASN A 68 -1.29 -2.22 13.50
CA ASN A 68 -2.58 -1.74 14.01
C ASN A 68 -2.92 -0.35 13.46
N GLN A 69 -1.92 0.51 13.29
CA GLN A 69 -2.13 1.87 12.77
C GLN A 69 -2.36 1.89 11.26
N ILE A 70 -1.70 1.02 10.47
CA ILE A 70 -1.94 0.98 9.02
C ILE A 70 -3.37 0.50 8.68
N LEU A 71 -3.96 -0.30 9.57
CA LEU A 71 -5.33 -0.79 9.47
C LEU A 71 -6.37 0.19 10.05
N ASP A 72 -5.95 1.15 10.87
CA ASP A 72 -6.83 2.12 11.50
C ASP A 72 -6.99 3.39 10.65
N SER A 73 -8.23 3.65 10.24
CA SER A 73 -8.63 4.83 9.46
C SER A 73 -8.35 6.18 10.14
N ALA A 74 -8.09 6.19 11.46
CA ALA A 74 -7.68 7.40 12.17
C ALA A 74 -6.25 7.85 11.84
N PHE A 75 -5.40 6.94 11.34
CA PHE A 75 -3.99 7.22 11.01
C PHE A 75 -3.77 7.29 9.49
N THR A 76 -4.40 6.40 8.73
CA THR A 76 -4.21 6.33 7.27
C THR A 76 -5.40 5.72 6.55
N ASN A 77 -5.48 5.94 5.24
CA ASN A 77 -6.52 5.35 4.39
C ASN A 77 -6.14 3.97 3.79
N ILE A 78 -4.92 3.47 4.06
CA ILE A 78 -4.39 2.26 3.42
C ILE A 78 -5.21 1.01 3.79
N GLY A 79 -5.47 0.75 5.07
CA GLY A 79 -6.29 -0.38 5.51
C GLY A 79 -7.68 -0.37 4.88
N ALA A 80 -8.36 0.78 4.91
CA ALA A 80 -9.66 0.95 4.28
C ALA A 80 -9.62 0.79 2.75
N ALA A 81 -8.51 1.17 2.11
CA ALA A 81 -8.31 0.95 0.68
C ALA A 81 -8.14 -0.53 0.34
N MET A 82 -7.39 -1.30 1.16
CA MET A 82 -7.28 -2.75 0.99
C MET A 82 -8.64 -3.45 1.11
N GLU A 83 -9.41 -3.13 2.15
CA GLU A 83 -10.74 -3.72 2.40
C GLU A 83 -11.69 -3.49 1.20
N LYS A 84 -11.62 -2.30 0.60
CA LYS A 84 -12.44 -1.92 -0.57
C LYS A 84 -11.87 -2.40 -1.90
N GLY A 85 -10.71 -3.06 -1.91
CA GLY A 85 -10.00 -3.46 -3.14
C GLY A 85 -9.52 -2.27 -3.96
N ALA A 86 -9.27 -1.13 -3.31
CA ALA A 86 -8.83 0.13 -3.89
C ALA A 86 -7.32 0.39 -3.75
N LEU A 87 -6.58 -0.44 -3.00
CA LEU A 87 -5.12 -0.42 -2.98
C LEU A 87 -4.59 -1.33 -4.09
N ILE A 88 -3.85 -0.76 -5.06
CA ILE A 88 -3.31 -1.49 -6.21
C ILE A 88 -1.80 -1.23 -6.36
N MET A 89 -1.06 -2.24 -6.83
CA MET A 89 0.33 -2.08 -7.26
C MET A 89 0.41 -1.17 -8.50
N ASP A 90 1.52 -0.43 -8.64
CA ASP A 90 1.87 0.30 -9.88
C ASP A 90 2.32 -0.68 -10.99
#